data_AF-A0A2N9L330-F1
#
_entry.id   AF-A0A2N9L330-F1
#
_cell.length_a   1.000
_cell.length_b   1.000
_cell.length_c   1.000
_cell.angle_alpha   90.00
_cell.angle_beta   90.00
_cell.angle_gamma   90.00
#
_symmetry.space_group_name_H-M   'P 1'
#
loop_
_entity.id
_entity.type
_entity.pdbx_description
1 polymer ?
#
loop_
_entity_poly.entity_id
_entity_poly.type
_entity_poly.pdbx_seq_one_letter_code
_entity_poly.pdbx_strand_id
1 'polypeptide(L)'
;MWLHAVLFLEFQSALVTKLSGLIKLTTSEVVLFLLLITFSLLAGSGFWRMVLSLLYIYFFPFVLFWHLLRNFVLLLRLMNAWFNAQRGTPPATPTVTIQAATTTPPVISADKETPKKKSETLWRYLLRPFRSFTLLWCILLLVTTHRWILCICLAVVAAQLARKIFFVLKLLFFSDVWWQKYRFAIFAGLQKSLNALDALTPEVGPSNELKSLFNQLNLWEKILRFLSDPYLMSRWGALIVAAVFGTIYAYFGLLFSFVYYSLAYLWGASFAWTDAIVTSEFIPFLITDLPKMAIVRLVGGIHCTLIVAIGVGTVVSFFRRKLEDIRKGAEDMNKRLADQSVREKYLILEQKASMPVTPTPKV
;
A
#
# COMPACT_ATOMS: atom_id res chain seq x y z
N MET A 1 -21.95 -27.91 9.24
CA MET A 1 -20.68 -27.20 8.91
C MET A 1 -19.57 -28.19 8.54
N TRP A 2 -19.10 -29.06 9.47
CA TRP A 2 -18.04 -30.03 9.18
C TRP A 2 -18.41 -31.11 8.14
N LEU A 3 -19.66 -31.60 8.14
CA LEU A 3 -20.14 -32.55 7.14
C LEU A 3 -20.15 -31.97 5.71
N HIS A 4 -20.38 -30.67 5.56
CA HIS A 4 -20.28 -29.99 4.26
C HIS A 4 -18.83 -29.82 3.82
N ALA A 5 -17.89 -29.61 4.74
CA ALA A 5 -16.47 -29.56 4.41
C ALA A 5 -15.93 -30.93 3.95
N VAL A 6 -16.36 -32.02 4.60
CA VAL A 6 -16.01 -33.40 4.21
C VAL A 6 -16.66 -33.79 2.87
N LEU A 7 -17.94 -33.48 2.66
CA LEU A 7 -18.60 -33.67 1.36
C LEU A 7 -17.99 -32.81 0.25
N PHE A 8 -17.53 -31.59 0.55
CA PHE A 8 -16.82 -30.75 -0.44
C PHE A 8 -15.45 -31.35 -0.79
N LEU A 9 -14.73 -31.93 0.17
CA LEU A 9 -13.44 -32.59 -0.03
C LEU A 9 -13.58 -33.89 -0.83
N GLU A 10 -14.56 -34.74 -0.52
CA GLU A 10 -14.81 -36.00 -1.23
C GLU A 10 -15.34 -35.75 -2.65
N PHE A 11 -16.29 -34.83 -2.82
CA PHE A 11 -16.83 -34.47 -4.14
C PHE A 11 -15.76 -33.84 -5.03
N GLN A 12 -14.86 -33.02 -4.46
CA GLN A 12 -13.69 -32.51 -5.19
C GLN A 12 -12.70 -33.61 -5.55
N SER A 13 -12.42 -34.59 -4.68
CA SER A 13 -11.48 -35.67 -5.00
C SER A 13 -11.94 -36.53 -6.19
N ALA A 14 -13.24 -36.84 -6.28
CA ALA A 14 -13.82 -37.62 -7.37
C ALA A 14 -13.93 -36.84 -8.68
N LEU A 15 -14.23 -35.53 -8.62
CA LEU A 15 -14.24 -34.65 -9.78
C LEU A 15 -12.83 -34.39 -10.30
N VAL A 16 -11.86 -34.14 -9.41
CA VAL A 16 -10.47 -33.89 -9.75
C VAL A 16 -9.86 -35.14 -10.39
N THR A 17 -10.11 -36.33 -9.87
CA THR A 17 -9.64 -37.58 -10.48
C THR A 17 -10.27 -37.82 -11.85
N LYS A 18 -11.58 -37.61 -12.01
CA LYS A 18 -12.25 -37.69 -13.32
C LYS A 18 -11.74 -36.65 -14.32
N LEU A 19 -11.57 -35.39 -13.93
CA LEU A 19 -10.99 -34.35 -14.80
C LEU A 19 -9.53 -34.66 -15.15
N SER A 20 -8.74 -35.16 -14.20
CA SER A 20 -7.35 -35.55 -14.42
C SER A 20 -7.24 -36.67 -15.46
N GLY A 21 -8.15 -37.66 -15.38
CA GLY A 21 -8.22 -38.75 -16.35
C GLY A 21 -8.68 -38.30 -17.73
N LEU A 22 -9.59 -37.31 -17.81
CA LEU A 22 -10.14 -36.81 -19.07
C LEU A 22 -9.16 -35.90 -19.84
N ILE A 23 -8.37 -35.10 -19.12
CA ILE A 23 -7.46 -34.11 -19.69
C ILE A 23 -6.00 -34.61 -19.69
N LYS A 24 -5.74 -35.81 -19.14
CA LYS A 24 -4.39 -36.38 -18.92
C LYS A 24 -3.46 -35.42 -18.17
N LEU A 25 -4.02 -34.75 -17.15
CA LEU A 25 -3.32 -33.83 -16.26
C LEU A 25 -3.00 -34.50 -14.93
N THR A 26 -1.96 -34.04 -14.24
CA THR A 26 -1.71 -34.50 -12.86
C THR A 26 -2.76 -33.94 -11.90
N THR A 27 -3.06 -34.68 -10.84
CA THR A 27 -4.05 -34.29 -9.82
C THR A 27 -3.74 -32.92 -9.20
N SER A 28 -2.46 -32.61 -8.99
CA SER A 28 -1.98 -31.32 -8.49
C SER A 28 -2.21 -30.17 -9.45
N GLU A 29 -2.01 -30.36 -10.76
CA GLU A 29 -2.30 -29.34 -11.77
C GLU A 29 -3.81 -29.04 -11.82
N VAL A 30 -4.66 -30.08 -11.80
CA VAL A 30 -6.11 -29.93 -11.81
C VAL A 30 -6.60 -29.16 -10.58
N VAL A 31 -6.07 -29.47 -9.38
CA VAL A 31 -6.40 -28.76 -8.14
C VAL A 31 -5.98 -27.29 -8.21
N LEU A 32 -4.80 -26.99 -8.74
CA LEU A 32 -4.33 -25.61 -8.90
C LEU A 32 -5.14 -24.84 -9.94
N PHE A 33 -5.53 -25.45 -11.06
CA PHE A 33 -6.43 -24.85 -12.03
C PHE A 33 -7.82 -24.59 -11.44
N LEU A 34 -8.35 -25.54 -10.66
CA LEU A 34 -9.61 -25.37 -9.95
C LEU A 34 -9.51 -24.21 -8.95
N LEU A 35 -8.46 -24.15 -8.13
CA LEU A 35 -8.18 -23.03 -7.24
C LEU A 35 -8.07 -21.71 -8.01
N LEU A 36 -7.45 -21.69 -9.18
CA LEU A 36 -7.29 -20.50 -10.00
C LEU A 36 -8.63 -20.00 -10.56
N ILE A 37 -9.49 -20.92 -10.99
CA ILE A 37 -10.85 -20.63 -11.44
C ILE A 37 -11.71 -20.20 -10.25
N THR A 38 -11.70 -20.95 -9.15
CA THR A 38 -12.45 -20.65 -7.93
C THR A 38 -12.03 -19.32 -7.34
N PHE A 39 -10.73 -19.03 -7.17
CA PHE A 39 -10.26 -17.74 -6.69
C PHE A 39 -10.54 -16.61 -7.67
N SER A 40 -10.51 -16.86 -8.98
CA SER A 40 -10.90 -15.84 -9.97
C SER A 40 -12.39 -15.48 -9.90
N LEU A 41 -13.25 -16.47 -9.69
CA LEU A 41 -14.68 -16.26 -9.47
C LEU A 41 -14.92 -15.58 -8.11
N LEU A 42 -14.21 -16.00 -7.05
CA LEU A 42 -14.31 -15.43 -5.69
C LEU A 42 -13.79 -13.99 -5.60
N ALA A 43 -12.71 -13.63 -6.31
CA ALA A 43 -12.23 -12.25 -6.33
C ALA A 43 -13.24 -11.30 -6.98
N GLY A 44 -14.15 -11.81 -7.81
CA GLY A 44 -15.28 -11.06 -8.37
C GLY A 44 -16.42 -10.78 -7.40
N SER A 45 -16.62 -11.62 -6.40
CA SER A 45 -17.78 -11.55 -5.50
C SER A 45 -17.56 -10.71 -4.22
N GLY A 46 -16.43 -10.01 -4.11
CA GLY A 46 -16.10 -9.25 -2.90
C GLY A 46 -15.51 -10.10 -1.78
N PHE A 47 -15.09 -11.34 -2.06
CA PHE A 47 -14.45 -12.27 -1.11
C PHE A 47 -13.24 -11.66 -0.39
N TRP A 48 -12.50 -10.72 -1.00
CA TRP A 48 -11.42 -10.02 -0.29
C TRP A 48 -11.90 -9.26 0.95
N ARG A 49 -13.14 -8.74 0.98
CA ARG A 49 -13.74 -8.21 2.22
C ARG A 49 -13.97 -9.31 3.24
N MET A 50 -14.42 -10.48 2.81
CA MET A 50 -14.65 -11.63 3.69
C MET A 50 -13.34 -12.23 4.21
N VAL A 51 -12.29 -12.34 3.40
CA VAL A 51 -10.95 -12.77 3.80
C VAL A 51 -10.29 -11.73 4.67
N LEU A 52 -10.39 -10.43 4.37
CA LEU A 52 -9.91 -9.38 5.26
C LEU A 52 -10.67 -9.42 6.60
N SER A 53 -11.98 -9.69 6.60
CA SER A 53 -12.75 -9.90 7.83
C SER A 53 -12.34 -11.17 8.57
N LEU A 54 -12.06 -12.28 7.87
CA LEU A 54 -11.60 -13.53 8.47
C LEU A 54 -10.16 -13.43 8.98
N LEU A 55 -9.27 -12.75 8.24
CA LEU A 55 -7.91 -12.42 8.64
C LEU A 55 -7.95 -11.46 9.84
N TYR A 56 -8.87 -10.51 9.86
CA TYR A 56 -9.13 -9.64 11.00
C TYR A 56 -9.67 -10.41 12.21
N ILE A 57 -10.51 -11.43 12.01
CA ILE A 57 -11.01 -12.33 13.06
C ILE A 57 -9.91 -13.29 13.56
N TYR A 58 -9.01 -13.75 12.68
CA TYR A 58 -7.96 -14.71 13.02
C TYR A 58 -6.72 -14.05 13.63
N PHE A 59 -6.37 -12.85 13.15
CA PHE A 59 -5.41 -11.94 13.79
C PHE A 59 -6.08 -11.07 14.85
N PHE A 60 -7.37 -11.25 15.13
CA PHE A 60 -8.07 -10.55 16.21
C PHE A 60 -7.33 -10.64 17.55
N PRO A 61 -6.77 -11.78 18.01
CA PRO A 61 -5.98 -11.80 19.24
C PRO A 61 -4.72 -10.93 19.16
N PHE A 62 -4.09 -10.77 18.00
CA PHE A 62 -2.93 -9.89 17.81
C PHE A 62 -3.31 -8.42 17.64
N VAL A 63 -4.44 -8.14 17.00
CA VAL A 63 -5.04 -6.80 16.89
C VAL A 63 -5.56 -6.35 18.25
N LEU A 64 -6.13 -7.27 19.03
CA LEU A 64 -6.59 -7.06 20.40
C LEU A 64 -5.39 -6.96 21.33
N PHE A 65 -4.32 -7.72 21.14
CA PHE A 65 -3.04 -7.55 21.85
C PHE A 65 -2.38 -6.21 21.49
N TRP A 66 -2.38 -5.81 20.22
CA TRP A 66 -1.91 -4.49 19.79
C TRP A 66 -2.79 -3.38 20.35
N HIS A 67 -4.11 -3.56 20.39
CA HIS A 67 -5.03 -2.61 21.02
C HIS A 67 -4.86 -2.60 22.53
N LEU A 68 -4.61 -3.73 23.19
CA LEU A 68 -4.29 -3.81 24.62
C LEU A 68 -2.95 -3.17 24.91
N LEU A 69 -1.93 -3.36 24.07
CA LEU A 69 -0.62 -2.73 24.19
C LEU A 69 -0.71 -1.23 23.90
N ARG A 70 -1.48 -0.82 22.89
CA ARG A 70 -1.77 0.59 22.58
C ARG A 70 -2.58 1.23 23.70
N ASN A 71 -3.58 0.54 24.23
CA ASN A 71 -4.40 0.98 25.35
C ASN A 71 -3.58 0.98 26.64
N PHE A 72 -2.62 0.08 26.82
CA PHE A 72 -1.67 0.05 27.94
C PHE A 72 -0.67 1.20 27.84
N VAL A 73 -0.16 1.52 26.64
CA VAL A 73 0.66 2.71 26.39
C VAL A 73 -0.16 3.99 26.58
N LEU A 74 -1.44 4.00 26.17
CA LEU A 74 -2.38 5.08 26.46
C LEU A 74 -2.68 5.15 27.96
N LEU A 75 -2.81 4.03 28.67
CA LEU A 75 -3.05 3.96 30.11
C LEU A 75 -1.81 4.41 30.86
N LEU A 76 -0.61 4.08 30.39
CA LEU A 76 0.66 4.57 30.91
C LEU A 76 0.82 6.06 30.64
N ARG A 77 0.36 6.57 29.49
CA ARG A 77 0.31 8.00 29.20
C ARG A 77 -0.74 8.72 30.04
N LEU A 78 -1.89 8.10 30.29
CA LEU A 78 -2.95 8.62 31.16
C LEU A 78 -2.54 8.54 32.63
N MET A 79 -1.84 7.49 33.05
CA MET A 79 -1.22 7.36 34.38
C MET A 79 -0.10 8.36 34.52
N ASN A 80 0.76 8.55 33.51
CA ASN A 80 1.77 9.61 33.52
C ASN A 80 1.12 11.00 33.54
N ALA A 81 0.03 11.21 32.81
CA ALA A 81 -0.77 12.43 32.87
C ALA A 81 -1.49 12.60 34.22
N TRP A 82 -1.91 11.51 34.87
CA TRP A 82 -2.58 11.50 36.16
C TRP A 82 -1.58 11.70 37.31
N PHE A 83 -0.40 11.10 37.25
CA PHE A 83 0.74 11.39 38.14
C PHE A 83 1.21 12.84 37.96
N ASN A 84 1.18 13.38 36.73
CA ASN A 84 1.42 14.80 36.47
C ASN A 84 0.25 15.69 36.94
N ALA A 85 -0.99 15.22 36.94
CA ALA A 85 -2.15 15.93 37.50
C ALA A 85 -2.16 15.92 39.04
N GLN A 86 -1.63 14.87 39.66
CA GLN A 86 -1.37 14.79 41.10
C GLN A 86 -0.25 15.75 41.56
N ARG A 87 0.59 16.25 40.64
CA ARG A 87 1.49 17.40 40.90
C ARG A 87 0.76 18.75 40.91
N GLY A 88 -0.56 18.73 40.96
CA GLY A 88 -1.41 19.90 41.18
C GLY A 88 -1.85 20.57 39.88
N THR A 89 -2.93 20.06 39.27
CA THR A 89 -3.97 20.87 38.59
C THR A 89 -5.19 19.98 38.18
N PRO A 90 -6.43 20.52 38.14
CA PRO A 90 -7.69 19.75 38.26
C PRO A 90 -8.20 19.07 36.96
N PRO A 91 -9.20 18.16 37.05
CA PRO A 91 -9.44 17.09 36.08
C PRO A 91 -10.32 17.48 34.88
N ALA A 92 -10.01 16.90 33.71
CA ALA A 92 -10.81 17.03 32.49
C ALA A 92 -11.96 16.00 32.44
N THR A 93 -13.17 16.50 32.28
CA THR A 93 -14.44 15.77 32.07
C THR A 93 -14.54 15.25 30.61
N PRO A 94 -15.12 14.06 30.36
CA PRO A 94 -15.09 13.42 29.04
C PRO A 94 -16.09 14.02 28.04
N THR A 95 -15.62 14.35 26.84
CA THR A 95 -16.45 14.85 25.74
C THR A 95 -17.10 13.68 24.99
N VAL A 96 -18.43 13.57 25.11
CA VAL A 96 -19.29 12.71 24.30
C VAL A 96 -19.25 13.22 22.84
N THR A 97 -18.87 12.35 21.91
CA THR A 97 -18.89 12.67 20.47
C THR A 97 -20.26 12.27 19.92
N ILE A 98 -21.13 13.25 19.64
CA ILE A 98 -22.39 13.03 18.93
C ILE A 98 -22.07 12.95 17.44
N GLN A 99 -22.29 11.78 16.87
CA GLN A 99 -22.15 11.51 15.43
C GLN A 99 -23.46 11.92 14.75
N ALA A 100 -23.48 13.08 14.10
CA ALA A 100 -24.61 13.50 13.26
C ALA A 100 -24.61 12.69 11.97
N ALA A 101 -25.65 11.88 11.80
CA ALA A 101 -25.95 11.16 10.57
C ALA A 101 -26.62 12.11 9.57
N THR A 102 -25.98 12.37 8.44
CA THR A 102 -26.64 12.88 7.24
C THR A 102 -26.45 11.86 6.13
N THR A 103 -27.38 10.91 6.03
CA THR A 103 -27.55 10.03 4.88
C THR A 103 -28.51 10.67 3.89
N THR A 104 -27.98 11.26 2.82
CA THR A 104 -28.70 11.39 1.54
C THR A 104 -28.36 10.17 0.69
N PRO A 105 -29.36 9.40 0.20
CA PRO A 105 -29.08 8.28 -0.71
C PRO A 105 -28.68 8.80 -2.09
N PRO A 106 -27.64 8.24 -2.75
CA PRO A 106 -27.38 8.53 -4.14
C PRO A 106 -28.46 7.89 -5.01
N VAL A 107 -29.13 8.71 -5.81
CA VAL A 107 -29.99 8.29 -6.92
C VAL A 107 -29.15 7.44 -7.88
N ILE A 108 -29.50 6.17 -7.99
CA ILE A 108 -28.94 5.25 -8.98
C ILE A 108 -29.51 5.67 -10.34
N SER A 109 -28.77 6.49 -11.07
CA SER A 109 -29.00 6.68 -12.51
C SER A 109 -28.57 5.40 -13.21
N ALA A 110 -29.55 4.62 -13.69
CA ALA A 110 -29.33 3.47 -14.55
C ALA A 110 -28.69 3.93 -15.87
N ASP A 111 -27.36 3.83 -15.96
CA ASP A 111 -26.62 4.05 -17.21
C ASP A 111 -27.03 2.93 -18.19
N LYS A 112 -27.70 3.30 -19.28
CA LYS A 112 -28.06 2.38 -20.37
C LYS A 112 -26.76 1.83 -20.97
N GLU A 113 -26.41 0.60 -20.60
CA GLU A 113 -25.25 -0.11 -21.15
C GLU A 113 -25.42 -0.30 -22.65
N THR A 114 -24.65 0.45 -23.43
CA THR A 114 -24.46 0.17 -24.86
C THR A 114 -23.69 -1.15 -25.01
N PRO A 115 -23.99 -1.98 -26.04
CA PRO A 115 -23.47 -3.34 -26.19
C PRO A 115 -21.93 -3.42 -26.26
N LYS A 116 -21.25 -2.31 -26.54
CA LYS A 116 -19.78 -2.18 -26.58
C LYS A 116 -19.12 -2.18 -25.18
N LYS A 117 -19.81 -1.68 -24.14
CA LYS A 117 -19.32 -1.74 -22.73
C LYS A 117 -19.44 -3.17 -22.16
N LYS A 118 -20.46 -3.93 -22.55
CA LYS A 118 -20.73 -5.28 -22.02
C LYS A 118 -19.65 -6.30 -22.43
N SER A 119 -19.16 -6.24 -23.67
CA SER A 119 -18.09 -7.13 -24.17
C SER A 119 -16.74 -6.86 -23.51
N GLU A 120 -16.36 -5.58 -23.34
CA GLU A 120 -15.14 -5.22 -22.59
C GLU A 120 -15.20 -5.67 -21.14
N THR A 121 -16.40 -5.62 -20.54
CA THR A 121 -16.60 -6.00 -19.14
C THR A 121 -16.52 -7.52 -18.98
N LEU A 122 -17.14 -8.30 -19.87
CA LEU A 122 -17.02 -9.76 -19.91
C LEU A 122 -15.57 -10.23 -20.17
N TRP A 123 -14.86 -9.61 -21.11
CA TRP A 123 -13.45 -9.90 -21.34
C TRP A 123 -12.57 -9.55 -20.13
N ARG A 124 -12.87 -8.46 -19.41
CA ARG A 124 -12.17 -8.12 -18.15
C ARG A 124 -12.42 -9.16 -17.06
N TYR A 125 -13.63 -9.72 -16.97
CA TYR A 125 -13.95 -10.80 -16.02
C TYR A 125 -13.28 -12.12 -16.41
N LEU A 126 -13.28 -12.49 -17.69
CA LEU A 126 -12.64 -13.71 -18.20
C LEU A 126 -11.10 -13.65 -18.14
N LEU A 127 -10.49 -12.48 -18.36
CA LEU A 127 -9.04 -12.26 -18.24
C LEU A 127 -8.59 -11.93 -16.82
N ARG A 128 -9.50 -11.90 -15.84
CA ARG A 128 -9.19 -11.64 -14.43
C ARG A 128 -8.27 -12.68 -13.76
N PRO A 129 -8.41 -14.00 -13.99
CA PRO A 129 -7.49 -15.00 -13.44
C PRO A 129 -6.06 -14.75 -13.93
N PHE A 130 -5.94 -14.38 -15.21
CA PHE A 130 -4.70 -14.05 -15.90
C PHE A 130 -4.10 -12.69 -15.50
N ARG A 131 -4.81 -11.89 -14.69
CA ARG A 131 -4.38 -10.53 -14.30
C ARG A 131 -4.15 -10.34 -12.80
N SER A 132 -4.82 -11.10 -11.94
CA SER A 132 -4.79 -10.86 -10.47
C SER A 132 -3.97 -11.87 -9.66
N PHE A 133 -3.68 -13.06 -10.19
CA PHE A 133 -3.10 -14.16 -9.39
C PHE A 133 -1.68 -14.54 -9.81
N THR A 134 -0.77 -13.57 -9.94
CA THR A 134 0.62 -13.80 -10.37
C THR A 134 1.30 -14.94 -9.59
N LEU A 135 1.16 -14.95 -8.26
CA LEU A 135 1.78 -15.97 -7.41
C LEU A 135 1.22 -17.37 -7.66
N LEU A 136 -0.07 -17.49 -7.96
CA LEU A 136 -0.68 -18.80 -8.24
C LEU A 136 -0.20 -19.36 -9.58
N TRP A 137 -0.02 -18.50 -10.58
CA TRP A 137 0.63 -18.88 -11.85
C TRP A 137 2.10 -19.27 -11.65
N CYS A 138 2.82 -18.59 -10.75
CA CYS A 138 4.19 -18.95 -10.38
C CYS A 138 4.28 -20.31 -9.65
N ILE A 139 3.34 -20.62 -8.76
CA ILE A 139 3.27 -21.94 -8.12
C ILE A 139 2.94 -23.01 -9.15
N LEU A 140 2.04 -22.71 -10.09
CA LEU A 140 1.71 -23.62 -11.19
C LEU A 140 2.93 -23.92 -12.06
N LEU A 141 3.80 -22.93 -12.32
CA LEU A 141 5.08 -23.16 -13.01
C LEU A 141 6.01 -24.15 -12.29
N LEU A 142 6.03 -24.16 -10.95
CA LEU A 142 6.86 -25.10 -10.18
C LEU A 142 6.33 -26.54 -10.24
N VAL A 143 5.00 -26.70 -10.20
CA VAL A 143 4.33 -27.99 -10.01
C VAL A 143 4.03 -28.68 -11.34
N THR A 144 3.95 -27.92 -12.43
CA THR A 144 3.55 -28.44 -13.74
C THR A 144 4.62 -29.36 -14.33
N THR A 145 4.18 -30.53 -14.79
CA THR A 145 5.05 -31.50 -15.47
C THR A 145 4.88 -31.48 -16.99
N HIS A 146 3.71 -31.04 -17.48
CA HIS A 146 3.43 -30.96 -18.91
C HIS A 146 4.01 -29.70 -19.56
N ARG A 147 4.86 -29.89 -20.58
CA ARG A 147 5.53 -28.80 -21.32
C ARG A 147 4.57 -27.73 -21.86
N TRP A 148 3.43 -28.13 -22.42
CA TRP A 148 2.46 -27.19 -23.00
C TRP A 148 1.83 -26.26 -21.95
N ILE A 149 1.47 -26.79 -20.78
CA ILE A 149 0.93 -25.99 -19.68
C ILE A 149 1.99 -25.05 -19.15
N LEU A 150 3.22 -25.54 -19.03
CA LEU A 150 4.35 -24.76 -18.54
C LEU A 150 4.64 -23.58 -19.48
N CYS A 151 4.56 -23.77 -20.80
CA CYS A 151 4.63 -22.69 -21.79
C CYS A 151 3.51 -21.64 -21.60
N ILE A 152 2.25 -22.07 -21.40
CA ILE A 152 1.12 -21.17 -21.17
C ILE A 152 1.32 -20.36 -19.88
N CYS A 153 1.67 -21.03 -18.79
CA CYS A 153 1.91 -20.40 -17.50
C CYS A 153 3.07 -19.39 -17.60
N LEU A 154 4.14 -19.76 -18.30
CA LEU A 154 5.30 -18.89 -18.49
C LEU A 154 4.94 -17.64 -19.28
N ALA A 155 4.16 -17.78 -20.36
CA ALA A 155 3.67 -16.66 -21.14
C ALA A 155 2.80 -15.71 -20.31
N VAL A 156 1.92 -16.25 -19.46
CA VAL A 156 1.06 -15.46 -18.56
C VAL A 156 1.89 -14.72 -17.52
N VAL A 157 2.84 -15.39 -16.87
CA VAL A 157 3.74 -14.77 -15.88
C VAL A 157 4.62 -13.70 -16.54
N ALA A 158 5.19 -13.98 -17.71
CA ALA A 158 6.00 -13.02 -18.46
C ALA A 158 5.19 -11.78 -18.88
N ALA A 159 3.95 -11.95 -19.34
CA ALA A 159 3.07 -10.83 -19.68
C ALA A 159 2.70 -9.98 -18.44
N GLN A 160 2.44 -10.63 -17.31
CA GLN A 160 2.17 -9.92 -16.05
C GLN A 160 3.42 -9.18 -15.55
N LEU A 161 4.59 -9.80 -15.65
CA LEU A 161 5.87 -9.21 -15.30
C LEU A 161 6.17 -7.98 -16.16
N ALA A 162 6.06 -8.10 -17.49
CA ALA A 162 6.23 -6.99 -18.43
C ALA A 162 5.28 -5.81 -18.12
N ARG A 163 4.01 -6.10 -17.81
CA ARG A 163 3.04 -5.07 -17.43
C ARG A 163 3.43 -4.36 -16.13
N LYS A 164 3.89 -5.10 -15.12
CA LYS A 164 4.33 -4.52 -13.82
C LYS A 164 5.58 -3.68 -14.00
N ILE A 165 6.55 -4.16 -14.78
CA ILE A 165 7.75 -3.42 -15.17
C ILE A 165 7.36 -2.12 -15.86
N PHE A 166 6.49 -2.17 -16.86
CA PHE A 166 6.00 -0.99 -17.56
C PHE A 166 5.33 0.01 -16.62
N PHE A 167 4.51 -0.46 -15.67
CA PHE A 167 3.86 0.41 -14.69
C PHE A 167 4.88 1.10 -13.77
N VAL A 168 5.88 0.36 -13.28
CA VAL A 168 6.95 0.91 -12.43
C VAL A 168 7.80 1.91 -13.19
N LEU A 169 8.21 1.59 -14.43
CA LEU A 169 8.93 2.53 -15.29
C LEU A 169 8.10 3.77 -15.58
N LYS A 170 6.80 3.61 -15.88
CA LYS A 170 5.89 4.73 -16.09
C LYS A 170 5.81 5.61 -14.84
N LEU A 171 5.72 5.02 -13.65
CA LEU A 171 5.71 5.77 -12.39
C LEU A 171 7.03 6.50 -12.18
N LEU A 172 8.17 5.86 -12.44
CA LEU A 172 9.49 6.47 -12.28
C LEU A 172 9.71 7.64 -13.23
N PHE A 173 9.33 7.50 -14.51
CA PHE A 173 9.58 8.51 -15.54
C PHE A 173 8.49 9.58 -15.67
N PHE A 174 7.22 9.27 -15.35
CA PHE A 174 6.08 10.17 -15.57
C PHE A 174 5.34 10.54 -14.27
N SER A 175 6.00 10.47 -13.11
CA SER A 175 5.38 10.80 -11.81
C SER A 175 5.11 12.29 -11.58
N ASP A 176 5.63 13.19 -12.41
CA ASP A 176 5.60 14.64 -12.11
C ASP A 176 4.19 15.19 -11.86
N VAL A 177 3.21 14.85 -12.71
CA VAL A 177 1.82 15.30 -12.55
C VAL A 177 1.18 14.73 -11.28
N TRP A 178 1.48 13.48 -10.96
CA TRP A 178 0.95 12.82 -9.77
C TRP A 178 1.59 13.39 -8.49
N TRP A 179 2.89 13.70 -8.56
CA TRP A 179 3.63 14.29 -7.45
C TRP A 179 3.14 15.68 -7.08
N GLN A 180 2.81 16.52 -8.07
CA GLN A 180 2.25 17.85 -7.81
C GLN A 180 0.91 17.76 -7.07
N LYS A 181 0.05 16.79 -7.45
CA LYS A 181 -1.20 16.53 -6.73
C LYS A 181 -0.95 16.07 -5.29
N TYR A 182 0.04 15.21 -5.08
CA TYR A 182 0.39 14.72 -3.75
C TYR A 182 0.95 15.83 -2.86
N ARG A 183 1.84 16.68 -3.39
CA ARG A 183 2.35 17.88 -2.71
C ARG A 183 1.21 18.80 -2.28
N PHE A 184 0.28 19.10 -3.19
CA PHE A 184 -0.87 19.94 -2.88
C PHE A 184 -1.75 19.30 -1.78
N ALA A 185 -1.99 17.99 -1.85
CA ALA A 185 -2.77 17.28 -0.84
C ALA A 185 -2.11 17.27 0.54
N ILE A 186 -0.77 17.12 0.62
CA ILE A 186 -0.03 17.19 1.89
C ILE A 186 -0.26 18.55 2.55
N PHE A 187 -0.07 19.65 1.81
CA PHE A 187 -0.14 21.00 2.39
C PHE A 187 -1.55 21.59 2.42
N ALA A 188 -2.56 20.95 1.82
CA ALA A 188 -3.95 21.41 1.85
C ALA A 188 -4.49 21.51 3.29
N GLY A 189 -4.10 20.58 4.16
CA GLY A 189 -4.47 20.62 5.58
C GLY A 189 -3.93 21.86 6.29
N LEU A 190 -2.67 22.21 6.04
CA LEU A 190 -2.05 23.42 6.57
C LEU A 190 -2.71 24.68 6.01
N GLN A 191 -2.94 24.73 4.70
CA GLN A 191 -3.59 25.88 4.07
C GLN A 191 -5.00 26.11 4.64
N LYS A 192 -5.74 25.03 4.94
CA LYS A 192 -7.03 25.13 5.62
C LYS A 192 -6.90 25.72 7.03
N SER A 193 -5.91 25.27 7.81
CA SER A 193 -5.66 25.81 9.15
C SER A 193 -5.20 27.27 9.11
N LEU A 194 -4.39 27.67 8.13
CA LEU A 194 -3.98 29.07 7.91
C LEU A 194 -5.17 29.96 7.53
N ASN A 195 -6.03 29.51 6.61
CA ASN A 195 -7.23 30.26 6.25
C ASN A 195 -8.20 30.42 7.43
N ALA A 196 -8.30 29.40 8.30
CA ALA A 196 -9.10 29.47 9.52
C ALA A 196 -8.48 30.41 10.57
N LEU A 197 -7.14 30.49 10.63
CA LEU A 197 -6.44 31.49 11.43
C LEU A 197 -6.66 32.90 10.88
N ASP A 198 -6.72 33.07 9.57
CA ASP A 198 -6.95 34.38 8.95
C ASP A 198 -8.34 34.95 9.21
N ALA A 199 -9.35 34.07 9.28
CA ALA A 199 -10.74 34.41 9.61
C ALA A 199 -10.96 34.75 11.10
N LEU A 200 -9.92 34.62 11.93
CA LEU A 200 -10.02 34.80 13.38
C LEU A 200 -10.03 36.29 13.72
N THR A 201 -11.16 36.78 14.22
CA THR A 201 -11.30 38.16 14.71
C THR A 201 -10.94 38.27 16.21
N PRO A 202 -10.44 39.44 16.66
CA PRO A 202 -10.06 39.65 18.07
C PRO A 202 -11.19 39.41 19.06
N GLU A 203 -12.45 39.52 18.62
CA GLU A 203 -13.64 39.46 19.46
C GLU A 203 -14.13 38.02 19.77
N VAL A 204 -13.60 37.00 19.10
CA VAL A 204 -14.03 35.60 19.30
C VAL A 204 -13.56 35.08 20.67
N GLY A 205 -14.48 34.62 21.52
CA GLY A 205 -14.18 34.05 22.83
C GLY A 205 -13.44 32.69 22.78
N PRO A 206 -12.88 32.21 23.91
CA PRO A 206 -12.18 30.93 23.99
C PRO A 206 -13.12 29.76 23.70
N SER A 207 -12.76 28.89 22.76
CA SER A 207 -13.58 27.73 22.35
C SER A 207 -12.74 26.47 22.13
N ASN A 208 -13.38 25.30 22.17
CA ASN A 208 -12.74 24.02 21.85
C ASN A 208 -12.24 23.97 20.39
N GLU A 209 -12.87 24.72 19.49
CA GLU A 209 -12.47 24.83 18.09
C GLU A 209 -11.15 25.60 17.93
N LEU A 210 -10.98 26.70 18.67
CA LEU A 210 -9.71 27.44 18.74
C LEU A 210 -8.57 26.56 19.28
N LYS A 211 -8.84 25.79 20.33
CA LYS A 211 -7.86 24.86 20.90
C LYS A 211 -7.47 23.74 19.92
N SER A 212 -8.43 23.24 19.15
CA SER A 212 -8.19 22.27 18.07
C SER A 212 -7.35 22.88 16.95
N LEU A 213 -7.67 24.10 16.52
CA LEU A 213 -6.91 24.86 15.53
C LEU A 213 -5.45 25.08 15.97
N PHE A 214 -5.24 25.48 17.23
CA PHE A 214 -3.92 25.66 17.83
C PHE A 214 -3.10 24.35 17.81
N ASN A 215 -3.70 23.25 18.25
CA ASN A 215 -3.05 21.94 18.24
C ASN A 215 -2.68 21.49 16.81
N GLN A 216 -3.55 21.76 15.83
CA GLN A 216 -3.27 21.47 14.41
C GLN A 216 -2.10 22.30 13.88
N LEU A 217 -2.07 23.61 14.15
CA LEU A 217 -0.98 24.48 13.71
C LEU A 217 0.35 24.12 14.39
N ASN A 218 0.35 23.80 15.67
CA ASN A 218 1.54 23.34 16.39
C ASN A 218 2.06 21.99 15.83
N LEU A 219 1.16 21.06 15.49
CA LEU A 219 1.53 19.83 14.81
C LEU A 219 2.17 20.12 13.44
N TRP A 220 1.58 21.02 12.66
CA TRP A 220 2.13 21.43 11.37
C TRP A 220 3.48 22.11 11.49
N GLU A 221 3.68 22.96 12.48
CA GLU A 221 4.97 23.61 12.74
C GLU A 221 6.06 22.57 13.03
N LYS A 222 5.76 21.56 13.85
CA LYS A 222 6.68 20.43 14.11
C LYS A 222 6.99 19.65 12.83
N ILE A 223 5.97 19.36 12.02
CA ILE A 223 6.13 18.66 10.74
C ILE A 223 7.00 19.49 9.79
N LEU A 224 6.75 20.79 9.66
CA LEU A 224 7.52 21.68 8.80
C LEU A 224 8.97 21.80 9.25
N ARG A 225 9.22 21.97 10.56
CA ARG A 225 10.58 21.97 11.11
C ARG A 225 11.32 20.67 10.79
N PHE A 226 10.64 19.53 10.90
CA PHE A 226 11.21 18.23 10.52
C PHE A 226 11.49 18.13 9.01
N LEU A 227 10.56 18.58 8.16
CA LEU A 227 10.68 18.54 6.70
C LEU A 227 11.71 19.54 6.15
N SER A 228 11.92 20.66 6.84
CA SER A 228 12.90 21.69 6.48
C SER A 228 14.32 21.33 6.92
N ASP A 229 14.50 20.43 7.89
CA ASP A 229 15.82 19.95 8.29
C ASP A 229 16.42 19.03 7.20
N PRO A 230 17.51 19.45 6.52
CA PRO A 230 18.08 18.69 5.42
C PRO A 230 18.69 17.36 5.87
N TYR A 231 19.21 17.28 7.09
CA TYR A 231 19.86 16.09 7.61
C TYR A 231 18.82 15.03 7.98
N LEU A 232 17.79 15.41 8.75
CA LEU A 232 16.72 14.49 9.14
C LEU A 232 15.93 14.01 7.93
N MET A 233 15.55 14.91 7.03
CA MET A 233 14.75 14.56 5.86
C MET A 233 15.52 13.65 4.90
N SER A 234 16.81 13.88 4.71
CA SER A 234 17.67 13.00 3.89
C SER A 234 17.76 11.59 4.50
N ARG A 235 18.01 11.47 5.81
CA ARG A 235 18.17 10.17 6.48
C ARG A 235 16.88 9.35 6.48
N TRP A 236 15.76 9.97 6.85
CA TRP A 236 14.46 9.30 6.86
C TRP A 236 13.93 9.03 5.46
N GLY A 237 14.13 9.98 4.54
CA GLY A 237 13.86 9.78 3.12
C GLY A 237 14.62 8.59 2.58
N ALA A 238 15.91 8.45 2.92
CA ALA A 238 16.76 7.36 2.44
C ALA A 238 16.27 6.01 2.95
N LEU A 239 15.88 5.93 4.23
CA LEU A 239 15.30 4.72 4.81
C LEU A 239 13.97 4.32 4.15
N ILE A 240 13.06 5.28 3.94
CA ILE A 240 11.77 5.01 3.29
C ILE A 240 11.99 4.53 1.85
N VAL A 241 12.87 5.18 1.11
CA VAL A 241 13.21 4.79 -0.26
C VAL A 241 13.86 3.41 -0.27
N ALA A 242 14.87 3.16 0.58
CA ALA A 242 15.50 1.84 0.67
C ALA A 242 14.49 0.74 1.00
N ALA A 243 13.55 0.98 1.93
CA ALA A 243 12.51 0.02 2.27
C ALA A 243 11.54 -0.26 1.11
N VAL A 244 11.05 0.79 0.44
CA VAL A 244 10.11 0.67 -0.69
C VAL A 244 10.80 -0.01 -1.88
N PHE A 245 11.98 0.45 -2.27
CA PHE A 245 12.73 -0.13 -3.39
C PHE A 245 13.24 -1.52 -3.08
N GLY A 246 13.69 -1.80 -1.86
CA GLY A 246 14.06 -3.14 -1.42
C GLY A 246 12.87 -4.11 -1.52
N THR A 247 11.66 -3.66 -1.15
CA THR A 247 10.44 -4.48 -1.29
C THR A 247 10.09 -4.73 -2.77
N ILE A 248 10.17 -3.70 -3.61
CA ILE A 248 9.92 -3.83 -5.05
C ILE A 248 10.95 -4.75 -5.70
N TYR A 249 12.22 -4.61 -5.31
CA TYR A 249 13.35 -5.40 -5.77
C TYR A 249 13.14 -6.88 -5.43
N ALA A 250 12.92 -7.21 -4.15
CA ALA A 250 12.67 -8.59 -3.72
C ALA A 250 11.44 -9.20 -4.41
N TYR A 251 10.40 -8.39 -4.63
CA TYR A 251 9.24 -8.85 -5.37
C TYR A 251 9.56 -9.21 -6.83
N PHE A 252 10.35 -8.38 -7.53
CA PHE A 252 10.77 -8.69 -8.90
C PHE A 252 11.77 -9.86 -8.94
N GLY A 253 12.74 -9.92 -8.02
CA GLY A 253 13.66 -11.04 -7.84
C GLY A 253 12.89 -12.34 -7.76
N LEU A 254 11.96 -12.44 -6.80
CA LEU A 254 11.07 -13.59 -6.66
C LEU A 254 10.35 -13.95 -7.98
N LEU A 255 9.78 -12.99 -8.72
CA LEU A 255 9.09 -13.28 -9.99
C LEU A 255 10.03 -13.78 -11.09
N PHE A 256 11.22 -13.18 -11.21
CA PHE A 256 12.23 -13.60 -12.18
C PHE A 256 12.79 -14.99 -11.85
N SER A 257 12.86 -15.38 -10.57
CA SER A 257 13.28 -16.74 -10.18
C SER A 257 12.42 -17.83 -10.83
N PHE A 258 11.09 -17.65 -10.84
CA PHE A 258 10.16 -18.57 -11.50
C PHE A 258 10.38 -18.61 -13.01
N VAL A 259 10.66 -17.47 -13.63
CA VAL A 259 10.92 -17.38 -15.08
C VAL A 259 12.23 -18.11 -15.44
N TYR A 260 13.31 -17.89 -14.68
CA TYR A 260 14.59 -18.56 -14.92
C TYR A 260 14.49 -20.06 -14.74
N TYR A 261 13.88 -20.51 -13.63
CA TYR A 261 13.63 -21.93 -13.37
C TYR A 261 12.83 -22.58 -14.51
N SER A 262 11.72 -21.97 -14.91
CA SER A 262 10.82 -22.52 -15.93
C SER A 262 11.48 -22.57 -17.31
N LEU A 263 12.24 -21.53 -17.68
CA LEU A 263 13.00 -21.52 -18.93
C LEU A 263 14.10 -22.59 -18.93
N ALA A 264 14.79 -22.78 -17.79
CA ALA A 264 15.77 -23.85 -17.65
C ALA A 264 15.14 -25.23 -17.81
N TYR A 265 14.01 -25.46 -17.16
CA TYR A 265 13.26 -26.71 -17.25
C TYR A 265 12.77 -27.01 -18.68
N LEU A 266 12.23 -26.02 -19.40
CA LEU A 266 11.76 -26.20 -20.79
C LEU A 266 12.87 -26.64 -21.75
N TRP A 267 14.07 -26.11 -21.56
CA TRP A 267 15.23 -26.41 -22.40
C TRP A 267 16.08 -27.57 -21.87
N GLY A 268 15.62 -28.26 -20.82
CA GLY A 268 16.28 -29.45 -20.27
C GLY A 268 17.56 -29.18 -19.49
N ALA A 269 17.77 -27.96 -19.01
CA ALA A 269 18.89 -27.62 -18.14
C ALA A 269 18.53 -27.85 -16.67
N SER A 270 19.42 -28.50 -15.92
CA SER A 270 19.29 -28.64 -14.46
C SER A 270 19.56 -27.29 -13.79
N PHE A 271 18.53 -26.68 -13.22
CA PHE A 271 18.65 -25.46 -12.43
C PHE A 271 17.65 -25.50 -11.30
N ALA A 272 18.12 -25.57 -10.05
CA ALA A 272 17.23 -25.64 -8.90
C ALA A 272 16.53 -24.29 -8.71
N TRP A 273 15.27 -24.32 -8.26
CA TRP A 273 14.52 -23.08 -8.03
C TRP A 273 15.13 -22.24 -6.88
N THR A 274 15.71 -22.89 -5.87
CA THR A 274 16.43 -22.19 -4.79
C THR A 274 17.59 -21.36 -5.33
N ASP A 275 18.36 -21.94 -6.27
CA ASP A 275 19.46 -21.25 -6.94
C ASP A 275 18.91 -20.13 -7.82
N ALA A 276 17.79 -20.37 -8.52
CA ALA A 276 17.11 -19.34 -9.28
C ALA A 276 16.68 -18.14 -8.43
N ILE A 277 16.22 -18.36 -7.19
CA ILE A 277 15.87 -17.29 -6.24
C ILE A 277 17.12 -16.51 -5.86
N VAL A 278 18.15 -17.19 -5.36
CA VAL A 278 19.40 -16.53 -4.93
C VAL A 278 19.99 -15.73 -6.09
N THR A 279 20.12 -16.34 -7.27
CA THR A 279 20.61 -15.67 -8.46
C THR A 279 19.76 -14.45 -8.80
N SER A 280 18.43 -14.56 -8.76
CA SER A 280 17.54 -13.43 -9.07
C SER A 280 17.59 -12.27 -8.06
N GLU A 281 17.75 -12.57 -6.77
CA GLU A 281 17.85 -11.60 -5.67
C GLU A 281 19.22 -10.92 -5.57
N PHE A 282 20.23 -11.48 -6.24
CA PHE A 282 21.57 -10.88 -6.29
C PHE A 282 21.99 -10.48 -7.70
N ILE A 283 21.06 -10.39 -8.66
CA ILE A 283 21.32 -9.70 -9.94
C ILE A 283 21.58 -8.21 -9.61
N PRO A 284 22.69 -7.62 -10.08
CA PRO A 284 23.50 -8.03 -11.24
C PRO A 284 24.70 -8.94 -10.94
N PHE A 285 25.10 -9.14 -9.68
CA PHE A 285 26.34 -9.79 -9.30
C PHE A 285 26.42 -11.27 -9.73
N LEU A 286 25.30 -11.99 -9.66
CA LEU A 286 25.23 -13.42 -10.00
C LEU A 286 24.73 -13.70 -11.43
N ILE A 287 24.79 -12.72 -12.34
CA ILE A 287 24.29 -12.91 -13.72
C ILE A 287 25.03 -14.03 -14.47
N THR A 288 26.30 -14.27 -14.13
CA THR A 288 27.14 -15.33 -14.72
C THR A 288 26.70 -16.73 -14.33
N ASP A 289 25.99 -16.85 -13.20
CA ASP A 289 25.58 -18.14 -12.61
C ASP A 289 24.26 -18.63 -13.23
N LEU A 290 23.63 -17.82 -14.07
CA LEU A 290 22.50 -18.25 -14.89
C LEU A 290 22.94 -19.35 -15.87
N PRO A 291 22.06 -20.34 -16.12
CA PRO A 291 22.28 -21.36 -17.15
C PRO A 291 22.76 -20.78 -18.47
N LYS A 292 23.72 -21.45 -19.13
CA LYS A 292 24.43 -20.96 -20.34
C LYS A 292 23.55 -20.77 -21.59
N MET A 293 22.24 -20.92 -21.47
CA MET A 293 21.29 -20.78 -22.56
C MET A 293 21.06 -19.31 -22.90
N ALA A 294 21.06 -18.99 -24.20
CA ALA A 294 20.93 -17.63 -24.69
C ALA A 294 19.66 -16.92 -24.18
N ILE A 295 18.52 -17.63 -24.15
CA ILE A 295 17.23 -17.06 -23.71
C ILE A 295 17.27 -16.69 -22.22
N VAL A 296 17.78 -17.57 -21.35
CA VAL A 296 17.86 -17.30 -19.90
C VAL A 296 18.81 -16.13 -19.64
N ARG A 297 19.95 -16.07 -20.34
CA ARG A 297 20.89 -14.95 -20.24
C ARG A 297 20.32 -13.64 -20.76
N LEU A 298 19.52 -13.68 -21.82
CA LEU A 298 18.83 -12.50 -22.34
C LEU A 298 17.84 -11.94 -21.31
N VAL A 299 17.02 -12.81 -20.69
CA VAL A 299 16.11 -12.39 -19.60
C VAL A 299 16.91 -11.91 -18.38
N GLY A 300 18.04 -12.55 -18.07
CA GLY A 300 19.02 -12.09 -17.09
C GLY A 300 19.52 -10.67 -17.34
N GLY A 301 19.91 -10.38 -18.59
CA GLY A 301 20.34 -9.06 -19.03
C GLY A 301 19.23 -8.00 -18.92
N ILE A 302 17.99 -8.34 -19.30
CA ILE A 302 16.83 -7.45 -19.12
C ILE A 302 16.60 -7.15 -17.64
N HIS A 303 16.65 -8.17 -16.78
CA HIS A 303 16.47 -7.99 -15.34
C HIS A 303 17.59 -7.13 -14.72
N CYS A 304 18.83 -7.39 -15.10
CA CYS A 304 20.00 -6.62 -14.70
C CYS A 304 19.89 -5.14 -15.10
N THR A 305 19.63 -4.88 -16.38
CA THR A 305 19.46 -3.51 -16.89
C THR A 305 18.29 -2.80 -16.22
N LEU A 306 17.18 -3.50 -15.95
CA LEU A 306 16.05 -2.97 -15.20
C LEU A 306 16.45 -2.56 -13.79
N ILE A 307 17.12 -3.43 -13.03
CA ILE A 307 17.55 -3.15 -11.65
C ILE A 307 18.50 -1.96 -11.62
N VAL A 308 19.50 -1.93 -12.51
CA VAL A 308 20.48 -0.85 -12.57
C VAL A 308 19.81 0.46 -12.97
N ALA A 309 18.95 0.45 -14.00
CA ALA A 309 18.24 1.64 -14.45
C ALA A 309 17.26 2.18 -13.40
N ILE A 310 16.51 1.29 -12.73
CA ILE A 310 15.63 1.65 -11.62
C ILE A 310 16.47 2.19 -10.46
N GLY A 311 17.54 1.52 -10.05
CA GLY A 311 18.39 1.93 -8.93
C GLY A 311 18.99 3.32 -9.15
N VAL A 312 19.68 3.53 -10.27
CA VAL A 312 20.29 4.82 -10.63
C VAL A 312 19.21 5.90 -10.81
N GLY A 313 18.14 5.60 -11.56
CA GLY A 313 17.05 6.54 -11.80
C GLY A 313 16.35 6.96 -10.50
N THR A 314 16.21 6.04 -9.56
CA THR A 314 15.62 6.30 -8.23
C THR A 314 16.49 7.22 -7.41
N VAL A 315 17.78 6.94 -7.31
CA VAL A 315 18.71 7.75 -6.50
C VAL A 315 18.89 9.15 -7.09
N VAL A 316 19.05 9.25 -8.41
CA VAL A 316 19.39 10.52 -9.06
C VAL A 316 18.14 11.38 -9.33
N SER A 317 17.07 10.80 -9.86
CA SER A 317 15.89 11.55 -10.29
C SER A 317 14.84 11.65 -9.20
N PHE A 318 14.49 10.53 -8.56
CA PHE A 318 13.39 10.51 -7.60
C PHE A 318 13.81 11.05 -6.23
N PHE A 319 14.87 10.52 -5.64
CA PHE A 319 15.32 10.91 -4.30
C PHE A 319 15.72 12.39 -4.23
N ARG A 320 16.67 12.79 -5.08
CA ARG A 320 17.23 14.16 -5.01
C ARG A 320 16.22 15.23 -5.40
N ARG A 321 15.41 15.04 -6.45
CA ARG A 321 14.49 16.09 -6.90
C ARG A 321 13.22 16.13 -6.05
N LYS A 322 12.63 14.98 -5.72
CA LYS A 322 11.32 14.95 -5.03
C LYS A 322 11.43 15.31 -3.55
N LEU A 323 12.51 14.90 -2.87
CA LEU A 323 12.76 15.34 -1.49
C LEU A 323 13.06 16.83 -1.43
N GLU A 324 13.85 17.34 -2.39
CA GLU A 324 14.14 18.76 -2.49
C GLU A 324 12.88 19.60 -2.75
N ASP A 325 11.96 19.10 -3.59
CA ASP A 325 10.67 19.75 -3.83
C ASP A 325 9.79 19.80 -2.57
N ILE A 326 9.77 18.72 -1.76
CA ILE A 326 9.06 18.72 -0.47
C ILE A 326 9.72 19.71 0.48
N ARG A 327 11.05 19.71 0.57
CA ARG A 327 11.82 20.60 1.44
C ARG A 327 11.54 22.05 1.11
N LYS A 328 11.63 22.44 -0.16
CA LYS A 328 11.28 23.79 -0.63
C LYS A 328 9.83 24.14 -0.31
N GLY A 329 8.90 23.21 -0.52
CA GLY A 329 7.50 23.41 -0.13
C GLY A 329 7.32 23.64 1.37
N ALA A 330 8.04 22.89 2.21
CA ALA A 330 8.03 23.07 3.66
C ALA A 330 8.67 24.40 4.08
N GLU A 331 9.79 24.80 3.47
CA GLU A 331 10.43 26.09 3.70
C GLU A 331 9.53 27.26 3.33
N ASP A 332 8.84 27.20 2.19
CA ASP A 332 7.89 28.24 1.77
C ASP A 332 6.71 28.35 2.74
N MET A 333 6.19 27.22 3.23
CA MET A 333 5.11 27.22 4.22
C MET A 333 5.60 27.67 5.61
N ASN A 334 6.83 27.33 5.98
CA ASN A 334 7.43 27.78 7.23
C ASN A 334 7.65 29.31 7.21
N LYS A 335 8.06 29.88 6.07
CA LYS A 335 8.13 31.34 5.88
C LYS A 335 6.77 32.01 6.04
N ARG A 336 5.69 31.39 5.53
CA ARG A 336 4.31 31.91 5.72
C ARG A 336 3.86 31.87 7.18
N LEU A 337 4.19 30.81 7.91
CA LEU A 337 3.91 30.73 9.35
C LEU A 337 4.74 31.71 10.17
N ALA A 338 5.96 32.01 9.71
CA ALA A 338 6.85 32.98 10.34
C ALA A 338 6.50 34.44 9.98
N ASP A 339 5.56 34.66 9.07
CA ASP A 339 5.12 36.00 8.69
C ASP A 339 4.53 36.74 9.90
N GLN A 340 4.84 38.03 10.04
CA GLN A 340 4.51 38.79 11.25
C GLN A 340 3.00 38.82 11.50
N SER A 341 2.22 39.00 10.44
CA SER A 341 0.75 39.01 10.48
C SER A 341 0.15 37.70 11.00
N VAL A 342 0.71 36.56 10.57
CA VAL A 342 0.30 35.21 10.97
C VAL A 342 0.73 34.93 12.40
N ARG A 343 1.93 35.38 12.78
CA ARG A 343 2.50 35.17 14.11
C ARG A 343 1.77 35.95 15.20
N GLU A 344 1.31 37.16 14.91
CA GLU A 344 0.45 37.94 15.81
C GLU A 344 -0.89 37.23 16.05
N LYS A 345 -1.56 36.75 14.99
CA LYS A 345 -2.79 35.96 15.12
C LYS A 345 -2.56 34.64 15.84
N TYR A 346 -1.39 34.02 15.64
CA TYR A 346 -0.99 32.80 16.34
C TYR A 346 -0.82 33.04 17.85
N LEU A 347 -0.22 34.16 18.26
CA LEU A 347 -0.09 34.53 19.68
C LEU A 347 -1.46 34.81 20.32
N ILE A 348 -2.36 35.47 19.59
CA ILE A 348 -3.76 35.67 20.04
C ILE A 348 -4.45 34.31 20.21
N LEU A 349 -4.23 33.38 19.27
CA LEU A 349 -4.77 32.02 19.35
C LEU A 349 -4.19 31.24 20.54
N GLU A 350 -2.89 31.33 20.79
CA GLU A 350 -2.22 30.70 21.94
C GLU A 350 -2.77 31.22 23.27
N GLN A 351 -2.92 32.54 23.39
CA GLN A 351 -3.50 33.19 24.55
C GLN A 351 -4.96 32.74 24.77
N LYS A 352 -5.76 32.63 23.72
CA LYS A 352 -7.17 32.18 23.81
C LYS A 352 -7.30 30.67 24.04
N ALA A 353 -6.38 29.87 23.51
CA ALA A 353 -6.39 28.41 23.68
C ALA A 353 -5.91 27.97 25.07
N SER A 354 -5.13 28.81 25.76
CA SER A 354 -4.68 28.62 27.14
C SER A 354 -5.69 29.12 28.18
N MET A 355 -6.65 29.96 27.78
CA MET A 355 -7.76 30.38 28.65
C MET A 355 -8.76 29.23 28.88
N PRO A 356 -9.30 29.08 30.11
CA PRO A 356 -10.38 28.14 30.36
C PRO A 356 -11.61 28.53 29.54
N VAL A 357 -12.22 27.56 28.86
CA VAL A 357 -13.44 27.77 28.06
C VAL A 357 -14.56 28.18 29.02
N THR A 358 -15.03 29.42 28.93
CA THR A 358 -16.15 29.89 29.74
C THR A 358 -17.40 29.10 29.32
N PRO A 359 -18.04 28.33 30.21
CA PRO A 359 -19.26 27.62 29.87
C PRO A 359 -20.35 28.66 29.58
N THR A 360 -20.99 28.54 28.42
CA THR A 360 -22.19 29.30 28.10
C THR A 360 -23.25 29.05 29.18
N PRO A 361 -23.86 30.10 29.77
CA PRO A 361 -24.97 29.90 30.68
C PRO A 361 -26.09 29.19 29.91
N LYS A 362 -26.56 28.07 30.47
CA LYS A 362 -27.77 27.39 29.98
C LYS A 362 -28.93 28.36 30.17
N VAL A 363 -29.53 28.82 29.07
CA VAL A 363 -30.80 29.55 29.06
C VAL A 363 -31.93 28.54 29.12
#